data_AF-A0A089P0R3-F1
#
_entry.id   AF-A0A089P0R3-F1
#
_cell.length_a   1.000
_cell.length_b   1.000
_cell.length_c   1.000
_cell.angle_alpha   90.00
_cell.angle_beta   90.00
_cell.angle_gamma   90.00
#
_symmetry.space_group_name_H-M   'P 1'
#
loop_
_entity.id
_entity.type
_entity.pdbx_description
1 polymer ?
#
loop_
_entity_poly.entity_id
_entity_poly.type
_entity_poly.pdbx_seq_one_letter_code
_entity_poly.pdbx_strand_id
1 'polypeptide(L)'
;MVRRHGVDSADPGGLGARRFDFPVVLIDRAGPPGAYDSVVLDNVAACATLVDHLAAQGYGRIGGLFGSTSSTAQERRAGYLEAMGRHGLAPQIRSVPPNAAAAMAEATRWFQEPDRPEALVVSNGLILMGAVRAARALNLALPRDLALAGFDNEPWTELAEPGLTVIEQPVAEIGTQAMRLLFERIERPDQPVRRVVLSGCLVPRGSTGTR
;
A
#
# COMPACT_ATOMS: atom_id res chain seq x y z
N MET A 1 10.13 -44.07 -14.48
CA MET A 1 9.49 -43.24 -15.52
C MET A 1 9.16 -41.89 -14.91
N VAL A 2 10.06 -40.92 -15.11
CA VAL A 2 10.02 -39.59 -14.50
C VAL A 2 9.04 -38.72 -15.28
N ARG A 3 7.99 -38.20 -14.65
CA ARG A 3 7.22 -37.07 -15.20
C ARG A 3 7.62 -35.81 -14.45
N ARG A 4 8.38 -34.96 -15.16
CA ARG A 4 8.61 -33.56 -14.79
C ARG A 4 7.31 -32.80 -15.05
N HIS A 5 6.72 -32.21 -14.01
CA HIS A 5 5.81 -31.09 -14.19
C HIS A 5 6.62 -29.81 -14.06
N GLY A 6 6.67 -29.06 -15.16
CA GLY A 6 7.28 -27.74 -15.22
C GLY A 6 6.53 -26.78 -14.29
N VAL A 7 7.29 -26.14 -13.42
CA VAL A 7 6.86 -24.96 -12.67
C VAL A 7 7.17 -23.77 -13.57
N ASP A 8 6.14 -23.20 -14.20
CA ASP A 8 6.25 -22.00 -15.00
C ASP A 8 5.88 -20.77 -14.16
N SER A 9 6.79 -19.79 -14.17
CA SER A 9 6.74 -18.42 -13.63
C SER A 9 6.23 -18.23 -12.19
N ALA A 10 7.19 -18.10 -11.27
CA ALA A 10 6.98 -17.87 -9.85
C ALA A 10 6.61 -16.41 -9.52
N ASP A 11 5.41 -16.21 -8.97
CA ASP A 11 5.20 -15.29 -7.85
C ASP A 11 5.77 -15.98 -6.60
N PRO A 12 6.91 -15.53 -6.03
CA PRO A 12 7.63 -16.28 -4.99
C PRO A 12 6.84 -16.43 -3.67
N GLY A 13 5.68 -15.76 -3.53
CA GLY A 13 4.79 -15.87 -2.38
C GLY A 13 3.33 -16.18 -2.74
N GLY A 14 3.01 -16.50 -3.99
CA GLY A 14 1.65 -16.71 -4.45
C GLY A 14 1.11 -18.09 -4.10
N LEU A 15 -0.09 -18.16 -3.52
CA LEU A 15 -0.95 -19.34 -3.64
C LEU A 15 -1.28 -19.47 -5.13
N GLY A 16 -0.48 -20.24 -5.88
CA GLY A 16 -0.76 -20.49 -7.30
C GLY A 16 -2.14 -21.13 -7.52
N ALA A 17 -2.38 -21.72 -8.70
CA ALA A 17 -3.60 -22.50 -8.97
C ALA A 17 -3.72 -23.80 -8.13
N ARG A 18 -2.99 -23.91 -7.01
CA ARG A 18 -3.18 -24.95 -6.00
C ARG A 18 -4.66 -24.93 -5.63
N ARG A 19 -5.29 -26.09 -5.51
CA ARG A 19 -6.63 -26.26 -4.95
C ARG A 19 -6.49 -26.88 -3.57
N PHE A 20 -7.31 -26.44 -2.63
CA PHE A 20 -7.38 -27.01 -1.29
C PHE A 20 -8.66 -27.83 -1.17
N ASP A 21 -8.58 -28.94 -0.44
CA ASP A 21 -9.73 -29.82 -0.17
C ASP A 21 -10.60 -29.30 0.99
N PHE A 22 -10.40 -28.05 1.40
CA PHE A 22 -11.12 -27.37 2.47
C PHE A 22 -11.44 -25.92 2.06
N PRO A 23 -12.48 -25.29 2.63
CA PRO A 23 -12.82 -23.89 2.38
C PRO A 23 -11.67 -22.93 2.68
N VAL A 24 -11.40 -22.01 1.75
CA VAL A 24 -10.35 -21.00 1.86
C VAL A 24 -10.90 -19.62 1.51
N VAL A 25 -10.57 -18.64 2.36
CA VAL A 25 -10.78 -17.22 2.10
C VAL A 25 -9.44 -16.51 2.23
N LEU A 26 -9.12 -15.68 1.24
CA LEU A 26 -7.90 -14.87 1.24
C LEU A 26 -8.16 -13.48 1.82
N ILE A 27 -7.18 -12.96 2.56
CA ILE A 27 -7.21 -11.63 3.16
C ILE A 27 -6.01 -10.84 2.64
N ASP A 28 -6.15 -9.52 2.51
CA ASP A 28 -5.12 -8.56 2.04
C ASP A 28 -4.80 -8.70 0.54
N ARG A 29 -4.86 -9.91 0.00
CA ARG A 29 -4.53 -10.22 -1.40
C ARG A 29 -5.57 -11.13 -2.02
N ALA A 30 -5.83 -10.92 -3.30
CA ALA A 30 -6.56 -11.87 -4.11
C ALA A 30 -5.60 -12.92 -4.71
N GLY A 31 -6.08 -14.15 -4.84
CA GLY A 31 -5.44 -15.18 -5.64
C GLY A 31 -5.76 -14.98 -7.13
N PRO A 32 -5.48 -16.00 -7.97
CA PRO A 32 -5.91 -15.99 -9.36
C PRO A 32 -7.42 -15.70 -9.48
N PRO A 33 -7.87 -14.94 -10.50
CA PRO A 33 -9.28 -14.60 -10.67
C PRO A 33 -10.18 -15.83 -10.62
N GLY A 34 -11.19 -15.80 -9.74
CA GLY A 34 -12.16 -16.88 -9.58
C GLY A 34 -11.66 -18.13 -8.85
N ALA A 35 -10.44 -18.12 -8.30
CA ALA A 35 -9.90 -19.28 -7.58
C ALA A 35 -10.39 -19.36 -6.12
N TYR A 36 -10.47 -18.22 -5.44
CA TYR A 36 -10.74 -18.14 -4.00
C TYR A 36 -11.61 -16.95 -3.64
N ASP A 37 -12.48 -17.14 -2.65
CA ASP A 37 -13.11 -16.01 -1.98
C ASP A 37 -12.03 -15.11 -1.38
N SER A 38 -12.22 -13.79 -1.45
CA SER A 38 -11.22 -12.86 -0.93
C SER A 38 -11.85 -11.59 -0.37
N VAL A 39 -11.26 -11.06 0.70
CA VAL A 39 -11.54 -9.73 1.23
C VAL A 39 -10.29 -8.88 1.09
N VAL A 40 -10.40 -7.80 0.32
CA VAL A 40 -9.27 -6.92 -0.02
C VAL A 40 -9.63 -5.45 0.18
N LEU A 41 -8.62 -4.60 0.30
CA LEU A 41 -8.77 -3.15 0.23
C LEU A 41 -8.87 -2.70 -1.23
N ASP A 42 -9.61 -1.63 -1.50
CA ASP A 42 -9.45 -0.85 -2.73
C ASP A 42 -8.14 -0.05 -2.69
N ASN A 43 -7.03 -0.73 -2.98
CA ASN A 43 -5.69 -0.16 -2.94
C ASN A 43 -5.47 0.97 -3.96
N VAL A 44 -6.16 0.91 -5.11
CA VAL A 44 -6.07 1.93 -6.16
C VAL A 44 -6.71 3.22 -5.66
N ALA A 45 -7.99 3.15 -5.23
CA ALA A 45 -8.70 4.32 -4.71
C ALA A 45 -8.05 4.88 -3.44
N ALA A 46 -7.57 4.01 -2.55
CA ALA A 46 -6.88 4.42 -1.33
C ALA A 46 -5.60 5.21 -1.63
N CYS A 47 -4.78 4.74 -2.57
CA CYS A 47 -3.53 5.46 -2.89
C CYS A 47 -3.80 6.73 -3.71
N ALA A 48 -4.81 6.71 -4.58
CA ALA A 48 -5.27 7.91 -5.29
C ALA A 48 -5.69 9.01 -4.30
N THR A 49 -6.40 8.65 -3.22
CA THR A 49 -6.80 9.57 -2.14
C THR A 49 -5.61 10.28 -1.49
N LEU A 50 -4.47 9.60 -1.30
CA LEU A 50 -3.26 10.23 -0.75
C LEU A 50 -2.67 11.28 -1.69
N VAL A 51 -2.63 11.00 -2.99
CA VAL A 51 -2.15 11.95 -4.00
C VAL A 51 -3.12 13.13 -4.11
N ASP A 52 -4.42 12.87 -4.15
CA ASP A 52 -5.46 13.91 -4.19
C ASP A 52 -5.35 14.85 -2.99
N HIS A 53 -5.16 14.28 -1.80
CA HIS A 53 -4.92 15.05 -0.58
C HIS A 53 -3.69 15.95 -0.74
N LEU A 54 -2.54 15.41 -1.12
CA LEU A 54 -1.31 16.20 -1.27
C LEU A 54 -1.42 17.27 -2.36
N ALA A 55 -2.04 16.97 -3.50
CA ALA A 55 -2.27 17.93 -4.57
C ALA A 55 -3.18 19.07 -4.08
N ALA A 56 -4.23 18.77 -3.31
CA ALA A 56 -5.10 19.77 -2.70
C ALA A 56 -4.38 20.67 -1.68
N GLN A 57 -3.30 20.20 -1.07
CA GLN A 57 -2.43 21.00 -0.18
C GLN A 57 -1.40 21.85 -0.93
N GLY A 58 -1.39 21.81 -2.27
CA GLY A 58 -0.52 22.64 -3.12
C GLY A 58 0.81 21.98 -3.51
N TYR A 59 0.99 20.67 -3.27
CA TYR A 59 2.19 19.95 -3.69
C TYR A 59 2.10 19.55 -5.17
N GLY A 60 3.10 19.96 -5.97
CA GLY A 60 3.26 19.62 -7.38
C GLY A 60 4.39 18.63 -7.69
N ARG A 61 5.35 18.40 -6.79
CA ARG A 61 6.38 17.34 -6.92
C ARG A 61 6.15 16.21 -5.91
N ILE A 62 5.15 15.38 -6.19
CA ILE A 62 4.77 14.26 -5.32
C ILE A 62 5.51 13.00 -5.78
N GLY A 63 6.43 12.51 -4.96
CA GLY A 63 7.12 11.23 -5.17
C GLY A 63 6.31 10.06 -4.63
N GLY A 64 6.56 8.86 -5.15
CA GLY A 64 6.01 7.61 -4.63
C GLY A 64 7.10 6.58 -4.32
N LEU A 65 7.12 6.06 -3.09
CA LEU A 65 8.03 4.99 -2.65
C LEU A 65 7.23 3.71 -2.35
N PHE A 66 7.37 2.71 -3.22
CA PHE A 66 6.55 1.50 -3.19
C PHE A 66 7.33 0.23 -2.87
N GLY A 67 6.67 -0.72 -2.22
CA GLY A 67 7.18 -2.08 -2.07
C GLY A 67 7.34 -2.76 -3.44
N SER A 68 8.43 -3.50 -3.63
CA SER A 68 8.76 -4.11 -4.93
C SER A 68 8.17 -5.51 -5.15
N THR A 69 7.58 -6.12 -4.12
CA THR A 69 7.26 -7.57 -4.14
C THR A 69 5.80 -7.92 -3.93
N SER A 70 4.91 -6.97 -3.59
CA SER A 70 3.49 -7.27 -3.32
C SER A 70 2.55 -6.74 -4.40
N SER A 71 1.51 -7.52 -4.70
CA SER A 71 0.39 -7.09 -5.54
C SER A 71 -0.29 -5.83 -4.98
N THR A 72 -0.44 -5.74 -3.66
CA THR A 72 -0.98 -4.54 -3.00
C THR A 72 -0.15 -3.28 -3.30
N ALA A 73 1.18 -3.38 -3.33
CA ALA A 73 2.04 -2.24 -3.68
C ALA A 73 1.92 -1.87 -5.16
N GLN A 74 1.70 -2.85 -6.04
CA GLN A 74 1.44 -2.60 -7.47
C GLN A 74 0.10 -1.89 -7.69
N GLU A 75 -0.96 -2.31 -6.98
CA GLU A 75 -2.27 -1.64 -7.02
C GLU A 75 -2.19 -0.22 -6.47
N ARG A 76 -1.50 -0.01 -5.34
CA ARG A 76 -1.26 1.33 -4.78
C ARG A 76 -0.48 2.20 -5.78
N ARG A 77 0.55 1.66 -6.42
CA ARG A 77 1.31 2.36 -7.47
C ARG A 77 0.41 2.76 -8.65
N ALA A 78 -0.54 1.92 -9.05
CA ALA A 78 -1.50 2.26 -10.09
C ALA A 78 -2.39 3.43 -9.68
N GLY A 79 -2.92 3.43 -8.46
CA GLY A 79 -3.70 4.54 -7.90
C GLY A 79 -2.93 5.86 -7.83
N TYR A 80 -1.65 5.79 -7.44
CA TYR A 80 -0.76 6.95 -7.50
C TYR A 80 -0.61 7.49 -8.93
N LEU A 81 -0.33 6.63 -9.90
CA LEU A 81 -0.16 7.05 -11.30
C LEU A 81 -1.43 7.68 -11.88
N GLU A 82 -2.59 7.09 -11.59
CA GLU A 82 -3.89 7.61 -12.02
C GLU A 82 -4.15 9.00 -11.45
N ALA A 83 -3.95 9.19 -10.14
CA ALA A 83 -4.16 10.48 -9.49
C ALA A 83 -3.15 11.54 -9.96
N MET A 84 -1.86 11.18 -10.12
CA MET A 84 -0.86 12.09 -10.70
C MET A 84 -1.29 12.57 -12.09
N GLY A 85 -1.80 11.67 -12.93
CA GLY A 85 -2.35 11.99 -14.24
C GLY A 85 -3.56 12.93 -14.17
N ARG A 86 -4.51 12.69 -13.24
CA ARG A 86 -5.69 13.56 -13.05
C ARG A 86 -5.31 14.99 -12.65
N HIS A 87 -4.25 15.17 -11.87
CA HIS A 87 -3.75 16.49 -11.48
C HIS A 87 -2.74 17.11 -12.46
N GLY A 88 -2.44 16.43 -13.58
CA GLY A 88 -1.45 16.90 -14.56
C GLY A 88 -0.01 16.95 -14.02
N LEU A 89 0.30 16.14 -13.00
CA LEU A 89 1.61 16.09 -12.35
C LEU A 89 2.49 14.98 -12.94
N ALA A 90 3.79 15.25 -13.05
CA ALA A 90 4.76 14.27 -13.51
C ALA A 90 5.11 13.28 -12.37
N PRO A 91 4.91 11.97 -12.56
CA PRO A 91 5.20 10.98 -11.52
C PRO A 91 6.71 10.77 -11.34
N GLN A 92 7.14 10.62 -10.08
CA GLN A 92 8.48 10.16 -9.71
C GLN A 92 8.34 8.95 -8.79
N ILE A 93 8.85 7.79 -9.20
CA ILE A 93 8.61 6.53 -8.50
C ILE A 93 9.92 5.84 -8.18
N ARG A 94 10.03 5.36 -6.94
CA ARG A 94 11.06 4.40 -6.52
C ARG A 94 10.43 3.15 -5.92
N SER A 95 11.14 2.04 -6.04
CA SER A 95 10.71 0.76 -5.50
C SER A 95 11.78 0.16 -4.61
N VAL A 96 11.36 -0.39 -3.47
CA VAL A 96 12.25 -1.01 -2.49
C VAL A 96 11.71 -2.35 -2.03
N PRO A 97 12.57 -3.29 -1.60
CA PRO A 97 12.13 -4.43 -0.81
C PRO A 97 11.29 -3.94 0.39
N PRO A 98 10.25 -4.68 0.83
CA PRO A 98 9.34 -4.27 1.91
C PRO A 98 10.02 -4.36 3.28
N ASN A 99 10.99 -3.49 3.51
CA ASN A 99 11.87 -3.45 4.67
C ASN A 99 12.17 -2.01 5.02
N ALA A 100 12.02 -1.63 6.29
CA ALA A 100 12.29 -0.28 6.78
C ALA A 100 13.73 0.17 6.53
N ALA A 101 14.73 -0.72 6.63
CA ALA A 101 16.12 -0.37 6.39
C ALA A 101 16.40 -0.06 4.91
N ALA A 102 15.81 -0.85 3.99
CA ALA A 102 15.91 -0.59 2.55
C ALA A 102 15.21 0.71 2.17
N ALA A 103 14.01 0.94 2.70
CA ALA A 103 13.27 2.19 2.52
C ALA A 103 14.04 3.40 3.05
N MET A 104 14.67 3.30 4.22
CA MET A 104 15.50 4.36 4.78
C MET A 104 16.70 4.68 3.87
N ALA A 105 17.42 3.65 3.42
CA ALA A 105 18.59 3.85 2.55
C ALA A 105 18.20 4.52 1.22
N GLU A 106 17.08 4.11 0.63
CA GLU A 106 16.57 4.70 -0.61
C GLU A 106 16.09 6.15 -0.41
N ALA A 107 15.29 6.38 0.63
CA ALA A 107 14.77 7.70 0.96
C ALA A 107 15.88 8.69 1.28
N THR A 108 16.91 8.28 2.05
CA THR A 108 18.07 9.14 2.35
C THR A 108 18.77 9.60 1.07
N ARG A 109 19.01 8.69 0.11
CA ARG A 109 19.62 9.05 -1.18
C ARG A 109 18.72 10.02 -1.95
N TRP A 110 17.44 9.68 -2.07
CA TRP A 110 16.49 10.48 -2.85
C TRP A 110 16.29 11.88 -2.27
N PHE A 111 16.26 12.04 -0.94
CA PHE A 111 16.07 13.33 -0.28
C PHE A 111 17.29 14.26 -0.37
N GLN A 112 18.44 13.77 -0.85
CA GLN A 112 19.64 14.58 -1.09
C GLN A 112 19.76 15.03 -2.54
N GLU A 113 18.88 14.56 -3.43
CA GLU A 113 18.91 14.92 -4.85
C GLU A 113 18.33 16.32 -5.09
N PRO A 114 18.85 17.08 -6.07
CA PRO A 114 18.37 18.43 -6.37
C PRO A 114 16.87 18.49 -6.74
N ASP A 115 16.35 17.44 -7.39
CA ASP A 115 14.98 17.32 -7.88
C ASP A 115 14.11 16.43 -6.97
N ARG A 116 14.49 16.27 -5.70
CA ARG A 116 13.75 15.49 -4.70
C ARG A 116 12.27 15.88 -4.63
N PRO A 117 11.39 14.93 -4.26
CA PRO A 117 10.01 15.24 -4.01
C PRO A 117 9.86 16.22 -2.83
N GLU A 118 8.83 17.04 -2.90
CA GLU A 118 8.39 17.89 -1.80
C GLU A 118 7.31 17.23 -0.95
N ALA A 119 6.62 16.24 -1.50
CA ALA A 119 5.73 15.35 -0.78
C ALA A 119 5.97 13.90 -1.20
N LEU A 120 5.91 12.97 -0.26
CA LEU A 120 6.12 11.55 -0.53
C LEU A 120 4.90 10.74 -0.14
N VAL A 121 4.39 9.95 -1.09
CA VAL A 121 3.43 8.86 -0.86
C VAL A 121 4.21 7.57 -0.65
N VAL A 122 3.93 6.85 0.43
CA VAL A 122 4.59 5.57 0.75
C VAL A 122 3.60 4.43 0.86
N SER A 123 3.97 3.24 0.40
CA SER A 123 3.00 2.18 0.15
C SER A 123 2.64 1.28 1.32
N ASN A 124 3.28 1.36 2.49
CA ASN A 124 2.94 0.59 3.72
C ASN A 124 3.71 1.14 4.93
N GLY A 125 3.36 0.67 6.13
CA GLY A 125 3.92 1.12 7.40
C GLY A 125 5.42 0.86 7.56
N LEU A 126 5.96 -0.25 7.04
CA LEU A 126 7.41 -0.53 7.10
C LEU A 126 8.21 0.47 6.25
N ILE A 127 7.73 0.75 5.05
CA ILE A 127 8.36 1.73 4.15
C ILE A 127 8.19 3.15 4.71
N LEU A 128 7.02 3.48 5.26
CA LEU A 128 6.76 4.75 5.97
C LEU A 128 7.75 4.95 7.11
N MET A 129 7.96 3.93 7.94
CA MET A 129 8.93 3.98 9.03
C MET A 129 10.35 4.25 8.53
N GLY A 130 10.75 3.64 7.42
CA GLY A 130 12.04 3.91 6.77
C GLY A 130 12.16 5.36 6.29
N ALA A 131 11.12 5.88 5.62
CA ALA A 131 11.08 7.26 5.14
C ALA A 131 11.14 8.28 6.29
N VAL A 132 10.41 8.04 7.39
CA VAL A 132 10.48 8.89 8.61
C VAL A 132 11.89 8.88 9.21
N ARG A 133 12.53 7.71 9.29
CA ARG A 133 13.92 7.62 9.79
C ARG A 133 14.90 8.38 8.90
N ALA A 134 14.74 8.32 7.59
CA ALA A 134 15.56 9.07 6.65
C ALA A 134 15.36 10.59 6.80
N ALA A 135 14.11 11.05 6.86
CA ALA A 135 13.80 12.47 7.07
C ALA A 135 14.41 13.00 8.37
N ARG A 136 14.28 12.25 9.48
CA ARG A 136 14.89 12.60 10.77
C ARG A 136 16.42 12.63 10.71
N ALA A 137 17.06 11.64 10.09
CA ALA A 137 18.51 11.59 9.95
C ALA A 137 19.07 12.78 9.14
N LEU A 138 18.27 13.32 8.22
CA LEU A 138 18.60 14.49 7.41
C LEU A 138 18.09 15.81 8.01
N ASN A 139 17.51 15.80 9.22
CA ASN A 139 16.90 16.96 9.87
C ASN A 139 15.82 17.67 9.02
N LEU A 140 15.09 16.93 8.19
CA LEU A 140 13.95 17.45 7.43
C LEU A 140 12.73 17.54 8.34
N ALA A 141 12.15 18.73 8.48
CA ALA A 141 10.90 18.90 9.19
C ALA A 141 9.71 18.50 8.30
N LEU A 142 8.80 17.72 8.87
CA LEU A 142 7.52 17.40 8.26
C LEU A 142 6.48 18.43 8.77
N PRO A 143 5.69 19.09 7.92
CA PRO A 143 5.66 19.01 6.46
C PRO A 143 6.59 20.02 5.75
N ARG A 144 7.21 20.96 6.49
CA ARG A 144 7.87 22.15 5.95
C ARG A 144 8.92 21.85 4.88
N ASP A 145 9.79 20.89 5.15
CA ASP A 145 10.90 20.52 4.26
C ASP A 145 10.53 19.32 3.37
N LEU A 146 9.58 18.50 3.83
CA LEU A 146 9.03 17.33 3.13
C LEU A 146 7.65 16.98 3.72
N ALA A 147 6.61 16.88 2.91
CA ALA A 147 5.36 16.25 3.32
C ALA A 147 5.44 14.72 3.18
N LEU A 148 4.77 14.00 4.06
CA LEU A 148 4.81 12.54 4.09
C LEU A 148 3.42 11.97 4.35
N ALA A 149 2.94 11.13 3.44
CA ALA A 149 1.64 10.46 3.54
C ALA A 149 1.79 8.98 3.19
N GLY A 150 1.06 8.10 3.89
CA GLY A 150 1.28 6.66 3.70
C GLY A 150 0.08 5.78 4.03
N PHE A 151 0.37 4.54 4.37
CA PHE A 151 -0.62 3.53 4.77
C PHE A 151 -0.29 3.02 6.16
N ASP A 152 -1.30 2.42 6.78
CA ASP A 152 -1.26 1.71 8.07
C ASP A 152 -1.25 2.69 9.26
N ASN A 153 -2.42 2.87 9.88
CA ASN A 153 -2.62 3.74 11.03
C ASN A 153 -2.17 3.07 12.33
N GLU A 154 -0.88 2.81 12.43
CA GLU A 154 -0.27 2.19 13.60
C GLU A 154 -0.08 3.21 14.74
N PRO A 155 -0.02 2.78 16.02
CA PRO A 155 0.11 3.70 17.16
C PRO A 155 1.30 4.67 17.06
N TRP A 156 2.41 4.24 16.45
CA TRP A 156 3.60 5.09 16.29
C TRP A 156 3.41 6.21 15.26
N THR A 157 2.42 6.09 14.35
CA THR A 157 2.13 7.13 13.34
C THR A 157 1.51 8.37 13.98
N GLU A 158 0.77 8.20 15.07
CA GLU A 158 0.26 9.29 15.88
C GLU A 158 1.36 9.93 16.74
N LEU A 159 2.21 9.09 17.35
CA LEU A 159 3.31 9.55 18.23
C LEU A 159 4.46 10.25 17.49
N ALA A 160 4.61 10.01 16.18
CA ALA A 160 5.66 10.63 15.40
C ALA A 160 5.32 12.09 15.10
N GLU A 161 5.89 13.05 15.84
CA GLU A 161 5.71 14.49 15.61
C GLU A 161 5.93 14.88 14.12
N PRO A 162 4.98 15.56 13.45
CA PRO A 162 3.73 16.19 13.93
C PRO A 162 2.44 15.33 13.79
N GLY A 163 2.57 14.02 13.82
CA GLY A 163 1.56 13.04 13.44
C GLY A 163 1.58 12.77 11.94
N LEU A 164 1.57 11.50 11.54
CA LEU A 164 1.64 11.10 10.13
C LEU A 164 0.25 10.93 9.51
N THR A 165 0.08 11.54 8.34
CA THR A 165 -1.10 11.35 7.50
C THR A 165 -1.04 9.98 6.85
N VAL A 166 -2.11 9.19 7.00
CA VAL A 166 -2.14 7.80 6.53
C VAL A 166 -3.52 7.43 5.99
N ILE A 167 -3.58 6.40 5.16
CA ILE A 167 -4.79 5.59 4.98
C ILE A 167 -4.88 4.58 6.12
N GLU A 168 -5.95 4.66 6.89
CA GLU A 168 -6.37 3.60 7.80
C GLU A 168 -7.17 2.54 7.03
N GLN A 169 -6.75 1.28 7.20
CA GLN A 169 -7.45 0.14 6.64
C GLN A 169 -8.51 -0.36 7.64
N PRO A 170 -9.70 -0.78 7.20
CA PRO A 170 -10.75 -1.28 8.08
C PRO A 170 -10.47 -2.72 8.52
N VAL A 171 -9.36 -2.96 9.23
CA VAL A 171 -8.83 -4.29 9.54
C VAL A 171 -9.82 -5.19 10.30
N ALA A 172 -10.62 -4.60 11.20
CA ALA A 172 -11.67 -5.32 11.93
C ALA A 172 -12.82 -5.76 11.01
N GLU A 173 -13.21 -4.91 10.05
CA GLU A 173 -14.23 -5.25 9.06
C GLU A 173 -13.72 -6.29 8.07
N ILE A 174 -12.46 -6.18 7.63
CA ILE A 174 -11.79 -7.18 6.80
C ILE A 174 -11.88 -8.57 7.46
N GLY A 175 -11.51 -8.68 8.74
CA GLY A 175 -11.60 -9.93 9.48
C GLY A 175 -13.02 -10.45 9.62
N THR A 176 -13.97 -9.56 9.92
CA THR A 176 -15.41 -9.89 10.04
C THR A 176 -15.97 -10.44 8.73
N GLN A 177 -15.71 -9.75 7.62
CA GLN A 177 -16.14 -10.19 6.30
C GLN A 177 -15.48 -11.51 5.90
N ALA A 178 -14.20 -11.69 6.20
CA ALA A 178 -13.48 -12.91 5.86
C ALA A 178 -14.06 -14.13 6.58
N MET A 179 -14.35 -14.01 7.88
CA MET A 179 -14.99 -15.07 8.64
C MET A 179 -16.41 -15.35 8.14
N ARG A 180 -17.18 -14.30 7.82
CA ARG A 180 -18.52 -14.46 7.23
C ARG A 180 -18.46 -15.25 5.92
N LEU A 181 -17.57 -14.87 5.00
CA LEU A 181 -17.39 -15.58 3.73
C LEU A 181 -16.98 -17.04 3.95
N LEU A 182 -16.12 -17.31 4.94
CA LEU A 182 -15.66 -18.66 5.25
C LEU A 182 -16.80 -19.55 5.74
N PHE A 183 -17.62 -19.07 6.68
CA PHE A 183 -18.79 -19.82 7.17
C PHE A 183 -19.81 -20.08 6.04
N GLU A 184 -20.10 -19.06 5.23
CA GLU A 184 -21.00 -19.21 4.08
C GLU A 184 -20.45 -20.24 3.07
N ARG A 185 -19.12 -20.31 2.87
CA ARG A 185 -18.48 -21.30 2.01
C ARG A 185 -18.53 -22.71 2.58
N ILE A 186 -18.41 -22.87 3.90
CA ILE A 186 -18.57 -24.16 4.59
C ILE A 186 -20.00 -24.68 4.41
N GLU A 187 -20.99 -23.80 4.56
CA GLU A 187 -22.41 -24.16 4.41
C GLU A 187 -22.81 -24.39 2.95
N ARG A 188 -22.20 -23.66 2.00
CA ARG A 188 -22.53 -23.70 0.57
C ARG A 188 -21.26 -23.79 -0.28
N PRO A 189 -20.66 -24.98 -0.41
CA PRO A 189 -19.39 -25.16 -1.11
C PRO A 189 -19.43 -24.72 -2.59
N ASP A 190 -20.57 -24.91 -3.26
CA ASP A 190 -20.73 -24.70 -4.70
C ASP A 190 -21.11 -23.26 -5.11
N GLN A 191 -21.22 -22.33 -4.16
CA GLN A 191 -21.57 -20.94 -4.49
C GLN A 191 -20.49 -20.27 -5.36
N PRO A 192 -20.81 -19.22 -6.15
CA PRO A 192 -19.79 -18.50 -6.89
C PRO A 192 -18.68 -17.94 -5.98
N VAL A 193 -17.45 -17.85 -6.50
CA VAL A 193 -16.35 -17.17 -5.80
C VAL A 193 -16.65 -15.67 -5.72
N ARG A 194 -16.42 -15.08 -4.55
CA ARG A 194 -16.73 -13.69 -4.24
C ARG A 194 -15.48 -12.91 -3.85
N ARG A 195 -15.37 -11.71 -4.40
CA ARG A 195 -14.38 -10.71 -4.00
C ARG A 195 -15.09 -9.56 -3.31
N VAL A 196 -14.88 -9.43 -2.01
CA VAL A 196 -15.33 -8.28 -1.22
C VAL A 196 -14.21 -7.25 -1.24
N VAL A 197 -14.53 -6.03 -1.68
CA VAL A 197 -13.59 -4.91 -1.74
C VAL A 197 -14.05 -3.86 -0.73
N LEU A 198 -13.19 -3.53 0.23
CA LEU A 198 -13.48 -2.55 1.28
C LEU A 198 -12.70 -1.27 1.05
N SER A 199 -13.23 -0.14 1.53
CA SER A 199 -12.60 1.17 1.42
C SER A 199 -11.75 1.48 2.64
N GLY A 200 -10.58 2.09 2.43
CA GLY A 200 -9.80 2.72 3.51
C GLY A 200 -10.24 4.16 3.74
N CYS A 201 -9.92 4.72 4.90
CA CYS A 201 -10.19 6.13 5.20
C CYS A 201 -8.89 6.93 5.34
N LEU A 202 -8.92 8.17 4.85
CA LEU A 202 -7.82 9.11 5.06
C LEU A 202 -7.87 9.64 6.49
N VAL A 203 -6.74 9.52 7.19
CA VAL A 203 -6.50 10.11 8.51
C VAL A 203 -5.49 11.25 8.33
N PRO A 204 -5.94 12.49 8.08
CA PRO A 204 -5.05 13.63 7.93
C PRO A 204 -4.41 14.00 9.28
N ARG A 205 -3.10 14.28 9.26
CA ARG A 205 -2.33 14.76 10.42
C ARG A 205 -1.29 15.80 9.97
N GLY A 206 -0.43 16.25 10.89
CA GLY A 206 0.49 17.37 10.64
C GLY A 206 1.52 17.14 9.53
N SER A 207 1.83 15.89 9.16
CA SER A 207 2.87 15.60 8.15
C SER A 207 2.53 16.01 6.72
N THR A 208 1.35 16.56 6.45
CA THR A 208 0.88 16.98 5.12
C THR A 208 0.15 18.33 5.13
N GLY A 209 0.54 19.25 6.02
CA GLY A 209 -0.07 20.59 6.08
C GLY A 209 0.06 21.39 4.77
N THR A 210 -0.79 22.40 4.60
CA THR A 210 -0.82 23.29 3.42
C THR A 210 0.54 23.94 3.15
N ARG A 211 0.89 24.04 1.86
CA ARG A 211 2.09 24.72 1.39
C ARG A 211 1.91 26.22 1.20
#